data_AF-A0ABD5DAB9-F1
#
_entry.id   AF-A0ABD5DAB9-F1
#
_cell.length_a   1.000
_cell.length_b   1.000
_cell.length_c   1.000
_cell.angle_alpha   90.00
_cell.angle_beta   90.00
_cell.angle_gamma   90.00
#
_symmetry.space_group_name_H-M   'P 1'
#
loop_
_entity.id
_entity.type
_entity.pdbx_description
1 polymer ?
#
loop_
_entity_poly.entity_id
_entity_poly.type
_entity_poly.pdbx_seq_one_letter_code
_entity_poly.pdbx_strand_id
1 'polypeptide(L)'
;MQLPESPSPPPNDLWTILATCLVVLITGFISVARRVVQEKENNWILIATEYSACLLVGYLAYEAYPSVHPHLPGYLSWITQNIFSATGSYIGIRAFHIAEYYTTEKFKPS
;
A
#
# COMPACT_ATOMS: atom_id res chain seq x y z
N MET A 1 -16.39 37.45 -15.10
CA MET A 1 -15.74 36.17 -15.42
C MET A 1 -15.41 35.50 -14.09
N GLN A 2 -16.30 34.64 -13.58
CA GLN A 2 -16.10 33.95 -12.30
C GLN A 2 -15.19 32.75 -12.53
N LEU A 3 -14.11 32.65 -11.74
CA LEU A 3 -13.23 31.49 -11.73
C LEU A 3 -14.02 30.29 -11.15
N PRO A 4 -13.88 29.07 -11.71
CA PRO A 4 -14.54 27.90 -11.17
C PRO A 4 -14.08 27.66 -9.74
N GLU A 5 -15.04 27.55 -8.82
CA GLU A 5 -14.77 27.21 -7.42
C GLU A 5 -14.07 25.85 -7.36
N SER A 6 -12.89 25.83 -6.72
CA SER A 6 -12.14 24.62 -6.42
C SER A 6 -13.05 23.65 -5.65
N PRO A 7 -13.25 22.40 -6.09
CA PRO A 7 -14.04 21.44 -5.33
C PRO A 7 -13.40 21.26 -3.95
N SER A 8 -14.17 21.55 -2.91
CA SER A 8 -13.77 21.33 -1.52
C SER A 8 -13.44 19.85 -1.32
N PRO A 9 -12.34 19.50 -0.63
CA PRO A 9 -12.01 18.10 -0.37
C PRO A 9 -13.20 17.43 0.34
N PRO A 10 -13.56 16.19 -0.04
CA PRO A 10 -14.66 15.50 0.60
C PRO A 10 -14.39 15.37 2.11
N PRO A 11 -15.41 15.48 2.96
CA PRO A 11 -15.24 15.33 4.39
C PRO A 11 -14.60 13.98 4.68
N ASN A 12 -13.52 13.99 5.46
CA ASN A 12 -12.87 12.78 5.95
C ASN A 12 -13.83 12.06 6.89
N ASP A 13 -14.71 11.25 6.33
CA ASP A 13 -15.60 10.40 7.10
C ASP A 13 -14.76 9.40 7.90
N LEU A 14 -15.00 9.35 9.21
CA LEU A 14 -14.40 8.37 10.13
C LEU A 14 -14.48 6.93 9.60
N TRP A 15 -15.52 6.65 8.80
CA TRP A 15 -15.75 5.38 8.13
C TRP A 15 -14.67 5.03 7.10
N THR A 16 -14.20 6.03 6.33
CA THR A 16 -13.12 5.87 5.36
C THR A 16 -11.80 5.56 6.04
N ILE A 17 -11.52 6.22 7.17
CA ILE A 17 -10.33 5.96 7.98
C ILE A 17 -10.37 4.54 8.56
N LEU A 18 -11.52 4.12 9.10
CA LEU A 18 -11.74 2.77 9.61
C LEU A 18 -11.59 1.69 8.53
N ALA A 19 -12.17 1.91 7.35
CA ALA A 19 -12.08 1.00 6.22
C ALA A 19 -10.62 0.86 5.73
N THR A 20 -9.88 1.97 5.62
CA THR A 20 -8.46 1.94 5.24
C THR A 20 -7.63 1.20 6.29
N CYS A 21 -7.84 1.46 7.59
CA CYS A 21 -7.17 0.71 8.67
C CYS A 21 -7.43 -0.80 8.58
N LEU A 22 -8.66 -1.20 8.30
CA LEU A 22 -9.07 -2.60 8.21
C LEU A 22 -8.47 -3.30 6.98
N VAL A 23 -8.44 -2.62 5.83
CA VAL A 23 -7.81 -3.16 4.62
C VAL A 23 -6.31 -3.35 4.83
N VAL A 24 -5.64 -2.44 5.52
CA VAL A 24 -4.22 -2.65 5.79
C VAL A 24 -3.98 -3.77 6.82
N LEU A 25 -4.83 -3.87 7.83
CA LEU A 25 -4.82 -5.01 8.76
C LEU A 25 -4.87 -6.35 8.04
N ILE A 26 -5.77 -6.48 7.07
CA ILE A 26 -5.93 -7.73 6.32
C ILE A 26 -4.74 -7.98 5.39
N THR A 27 -4.28 -6.98 4.65
CA THR A 27 -3.16 -7.16 3.70
C THR A 27 -1.86 -7.48 4.41
N GLY A 28 -1.59 -6.79 5.51
CA GLY A 28 -0.43 -7.09 6.32
C GLY A 28 -0.54 -8.48 6.98
N PHE A 29 -1.71 -8.87 7.50
CA PHE A 29 -1.93 -10.22 8.04
C PHE A 29 -1.68 -11.33 7.01
N ILE A 30 -2.08 -11.12 5.75
CA ILE A 30 -1.83 -12.07 4.65
C ILE A 30 -0.32 -12.17 4.34
N SER A 31 0.43 -11.07 4.43
CA SER A 31 1.90 -11.09 4.26
C SER A 31 2.56 -11.90 5.37
N VAL A 32 2.15 -11.67 6.62
CA VAL A 32 2.58 -12.44 7.80
C VAL A 32 2.31 -13.93 7.63
N ALA A 33 1.07 -14.29 7.29
CA ALA A 33 0.63 -15.67 7.17
C ALA A 33 1.40 -16.43 6.07
N ARG A 34 1.77 -15.75 4.97
CA ARG A 34 2.58 -16.35 3.91
C ARG A 34 4.01 -16.67 4.37
N ARG A 35 4.65 -15.77 5.13
CA ARG A 35 5.99 -15.99 5.69
C ARG A 35 6.02 -17.12 6.72
N VAL A 36 5.01 -17.18 7.59
CA VAL A 36 4.87 -18.28 8.58
C VAL A 36 4.68 -19.64 7.91
N VAL A 37 4.03 -19.68 6.75
CA VAL A 37 3.81 -20.94 6.00
C VAL A 37 5.03 -21.37 5.18
N GLN A 38 5.93 -20.45 4.80
CA GLN A 38 7.07 -20.74 3.91
C GLN A 38 8.44 -20.87 4.61
N GLU A 39 8.67 -20.30 5.80
CA GLU A 39 9.96 -20.41 6.51
C GLU A 39 9.83 -20.95 7.95
N LYS A 40 10.72 -21.87 8.32
CA LYS A 40 10.76 -22.55 9.62
C LYS A 40 11.20 -21.68 10.80
N GLU A 41 11.75 -20.48 10.55
CA GLU A 41 12.19 -19.55 11.59
C GLU A 41 11.24 -18.35 11.67
N ASN A 42 10.25 -18.48 12.55
CA ASN A 42 9.20 -17.51 12.79
C ASN A 42 9.75 -16.24 13.47
N ASN A 43 10.32 -15.32 12.69
CA ASN A 43 10.90 -14.09 13.21
C ASN A 43 9.84 -12.97 13.20
N TRP A 44 9.08 -12.86 14.30
CA TRP A 44 7.98 -11.89 14.46
C TRP A 44 8.35 -10.43 14.12
N ILE A 45 9.62 -10.05 14.26
CA ILE A 45 10.13 -8.71 13.93
C ILE A 45 10.07 -8.44 12.42
N LEU A 46 10.42 -9.44 11.62
CA LEU A 46 10.47 -9.39 10.16
C LEU A 46 9.04 -9.28 9.59
N ILE A 47 8.12 -10.02 10.22
CA ILE A 47 6.67 -9.95 10.02
C ILE A 47 6.12 -8.54 10.32
N ALA A 48 6.45 -7.97 11.48
CA ALA A 48 5.99 -6.64 11.87
C ALA A 48 6.52 -5.53 10.96
N THR A 49 7.74 -5.71 10.44
CA THR A 49 8.39 -4.77 9.53
C THR A 49 7.69 -4.76 8.16
N GLU A 50 7.36 -5.93 7.62
CA GLU A 50 6.57 -6.03 6.38
C GLU A 50 5.18 -5.41 6.51
N TYR A 51 4.52 -5.72 7.62
CA TYR A 51 3.20 -5.18 7.92
C TYR A 51 3.23 -3.64 7.95
N SER A 52 4.24 -3.08 8.61
CA SER A 52 4.45 -1.63 8.71
C SER A 52 4.79 -0.99 7.36
N ALA A 53 5.59 -1.68 6.53
CA ALA A 53 5.89 -1.22 5.17
C ALA A 53 4.63 -1.20 4.27
N CYS A 54 3.76 -2.21 4.41
CA CYS A 54 2.48 -2.25 3.70
C CYS A 54 1.57 -1.07 4.10
N LEU A 55 1.45 -0.78 5.41
CA LEU A 55 0.76 0.40 5.93
C LEU A 55 1.29 1.69 5.34
N LEU A 56 2.61 1.85 5.35
CA LEU A 56 3.23 3.07 4.89
C LEU A 56 2.97 3.29 3.40
N VAL A 57 3.14 2.26 2.57
CA VAL A 57 2.90 2.36 1.12
C VAL A 57 1.42 2.61 0.82
N GLY A 58 0.51 1.91 1.51
CA GLY A 58 -0.92 2.13 1.34
C GLY A 58 -1.37 3.53 1.73
N TYR A 59 -0.82 4.06 2.83
CA TYR A 59 -1.06 5.43 3.25
C TYR A 59 -0.51 6.45 2.25
N LEU A 60 0.73 6.27 1.76
CA LEU A 60 1.31 7.14 0.75
C LEU A 60 0.51 7.12 -0.56
N ALA A 61 0.04 5.95 -0.99
CA ALA A 61 -0.82 5.83 -2.16
C ALA A 61 -2.19 6.51 -1.94
N TYR A 62 -2.76 6.39 -0.74
CA TYR A 62 -4.01 7.05 -0.37
C TYR A 62 -3.89 8.58 -0.45
N GLU A 63 -2.81 9.16 0.09
CA GLU A 63 -2.53 10.61 0.02
C GLU A 63 -2.15 11.07 -1.40
N ALA A 64 -1.45 10.25 -2.17
CA ALA A 64 -1.08 10.57 -3.55
C ALA A 64 -2.28 10.56 -4.51
N TYR A 65 -3.31 9.77 -4.22
CA TYR A 65 -4.48 9.59 -5.09
C TYR A 65 -5.15 10.90 -5.56
N PRO A 66 -5.50 11.89 -4.71
CA PRO A 66 -6.09 13.15 -5.17
C PRO A 66 -5.19 13.94 -6.13
N SER A 67 -3.87 13.78 -6.04
CA SER A 67 -2.92 14.41 -6.97
C SER A 67 -2.78 13.63 -8.28
N VAL A 68 -2.92 12.30 -8.24
CA VAL A 68 -2.75 11.41 -9.41
C VAL A 68 -4.05 11.25 -10.21
N HIS A 69 -5.20 11.18 -9.54
CA HIS A 69 -6.51 10.92 -10.13
C HIS A 69 -6.89 11.89 -11.27
N PRO A 70 -6.63 13.21 -11.18
CA PRO A 70 -6.90 14.14 -12.28
C PRO A 70 -6.06 13.88 -13.54
N HIS A 71 -4.93 13.20 -13.39
CA HIS A 71 -4.02 12.85 -14.49
C HIS A 71 -4.23 11.44 -15.01
N LEU A 72 -5.15 10.66 -14.40
CA LEU A 72 -5.48 9.34 -14.90
C LEU A 72 -6.22 9.47 -16.23
N PRO A 73 -5.87 8.65 -17.23
CA PRO A 73 -6.59 8.65 -18.49
C PRO A 73 -8.04 8.17 -18.26
N GLY A 74 -8.98 8.67 -19.06
CA GLY A 74 -10.42 8.49 -18.80
C GLY A 74 -10.90 7.04 -18.69
N TYR A 75 -10.18 6.08 -19.27
CA TYR A 75 -10.48 4.64 -19.12
C TYR A 75 -10.15 4.08 -17.72
N LEU A 76 -9.46 4.85 -16.88
CA LEU A 76 -9.10 4.53 -15.48
C LEU A 76 -9.95 5.27 -14.44
N SER A 77 -10.96 6.03 -14.85
CA SER A 77 -11.79 6.84 -13.94
C SER A 77 -12.61 6.02 -12.92
N TRP A 78 -12.68 4.71 -13.11
CA TRP A 78 -13.35 3.77 -12.21
C TRP A 78 -12.47 3.36 -11.03
N ILE A 79 -11.16 3.60 -11.08
CA ILE A 79 -10.26 3.29 -9.97
C ILE A 79 -10.61 4.24 -8.84
N THR A 80 -11.12 3.68 -7.75
CA THR A 80 -11.38 4.44 -6.53
C THR A 80 -10.10 4.57 -5.70
N GLN A 81 -10.07 5.54 -4.79
CA GLN A 81 -8.95 5.77 -3.87
C GLN A 81 -8.53 4.50 -3.11
N ASN A 82 -9.51 3.68 -2.71
CA ASN A 82 -9.26 2.41 -2.02
C ASN A 82 -8.64 1.34 -2.93
N ILE A 83 -9.05 1.28 -4.19
CA ILE A 83 -8.45 0.36 -5.16
C ILE A 83 -7.01 0.79 -5.44
N PHE A 84 -6.77 2.09 -5.59
CA PHE A 84 -5.43 2.63 -5.80
C PHE A 84 -4.51 2.35 -4.61
N SER A 85 -4.97 2.58 -3.37
CA SER A 85 -4.18 2.31 -2.17
C SER A 85 -3.89 0.82 -1.98
N ALA A 86 -4.88 -0.05 -2.21
CA ALA A 86 -4.70 -1.50 -2.14
C ALA A 86 -3.70 -2.01 -3.19
N THR A 87 -3.82 -1.51 -4.42
CA THR A 87 -2.92 -1.88 -5.53
C THR A 87 -1.51 -1.37 -5.28
N GLY A 88 -1.36 -0.12 -4.82
CA GLY A 88 -0.08 0.47 -4.44
C GLY A 88 0.60 -0.31 -3.33
N SER A 89 -0.14 -0.68 -2.28
CA SER A 89 0.34 -1.52 -1.18
C SER A 89 0.86 -2.88 -1.69
N TYR A 90 0.08 -3.53 -2.54
CA TYR A 90 0.44 -4.83 -3.11
C TYR A 90 1.71 -4.76 -3.97
N ILE A 91 1.80 -3.76 -4.85
CA ILE A 91 2.98 -3.56 -5.70
C ILE A 91 4.20 -3.19 -4.86
N GLY A 92 4.04 -2.34 -3.85
CA GLY A 92 5.13 -1.93 -2.96
C GLY A 92 5.74 -3.11 -2.20
N ILE A 93 4.91 -4.02 -1.67
CA ILE A 93 5.41 -5.25 -1.03
C ILE A 93 6.19 -6.10 -2.02
N ARG A 94 5.68 -6.29 -3.25
CA ARG A 94 6.38 -7.09 -4.27
C ARG A 94 7.72 -6.47 -4.67
N ALA A 95 7.77 -5.14 -4.79
CA ALA A 95 9.01 -4.41 -5.05
C ALA A 95 10.01 -4.57 -3.91
N PHE A 96 9.53 -4.54 -2.66
CA PHE A 96 10.36 -4.78 -1.47
C PHE A 96 10.97 -6.19 -1.46
N HIS A 97 10.18 -7.22 -1.76
CA HIS A 97 10.69 -8.60 -1.90
C HIS A 97 11.74 -8.73 -2.99
N ILE A 98 11.54 -8.06 -4.13
CA ILE A 98 12.52 -8.05 -5.21
C ILE A 98 13.81 -7.36 -4.75
N ALA A 99 13.72 -6.22 -4.07
CA ALA A 99 14.88 -5.51 -3.54
C ALA A 99 15.65 -6.35 -2.50
N GLU A 100 14.93 -7.05 -1.61
CA GLU A 100 15.51 -7.97 -0.63
C GLU A 100 16.24 -9.13 -1.33
N TYR A 101 15.64 -9.72 -2.36
CA TYR A 101 16.26 -10.79 -3.16
C TYR A 101 17.60 -10.35 -3.76
N TYR A 102 17.64 -9.19 -4.45
CA TYR A 102 18.86 -8.68 -5.06
C TYR A 102 19.95 -8.30 -4.03
N THR A 103 19.54 -7.82 -2.85
CA THR A 103 20.49 -7.45 -1.80
C THR A 103 21.10 -8.69 -1.14
N THR A 104 20.30 -9.74 -0.96
CA THR A 104 20.73 -11.00 -0.32
C THR A 104 21.62 -11.85 -1.25
N GLU A 105 21.37 -11.85 -2.57
CA GLU A 105 22.26 -12.54 -3.52
C GLU A 105 23.67 -11.94 -3.56
N LYS A 106 23.81 -10.61 -3.39
CA LYS A 106 25.12 -9.95 -3.34
C LYS A 106 25.93 -10.29 -2.08
N PHE A 107 25.29 -10.83 -1.05
CA PHE A 107 25.90 -11.05 0.27
C PHE A 107 26.05 -12.52 0.64
N LYS A 108 25.88 -13.45 -0.31
CA LYS A 108 26.33 -14.84 -0.11
C LYS A 108 27.86 -14.86 -0.21
N PRO A 109 28.61 -15.06 0.90
CA PRO A 109 30.03 -15.34 0.79
C PRO A 109 30.20 -16.66 0.02
N SER A 110 30.95 -16.60 -1.07
CA SER A 110 31.42 -17.75 -1.84
C SER A 110 32.31 -18.66 -1.01
#